data_AF-Q2SC50-F1
#
_entry.id   AF-Q2SC50-F1
#
_cell.length_a   1.000
_cell.length_b   1.000
_cell.length_c   1.000
_cell.angle_alpha   90.00
_cell.angle_beta   90.00
_cell.angle_gamma   90.00
#
_symmetry.space_group_name_H-M   'P 1'
#
loop_
_entity.id
_entity.type
_entity.pdbx_description
1 polymer ?
#
loop_
_entity_poly.entity_id
_entity_poly.type
_entity_poly.pdbx_seq_one_letter_code
_entity_poly.pdbx_strand_id
1 'polypeptide(L)'
;MTAPIREETNALVLADKAAFPFPTPEGLVYEAHFTRAQEYLAFFSEDCPYEETLHIQHLDSSGHIKEEVRLSAEYTGGVFQFIDTRASHIDFIFWPGLKIRAEWLLEPRFMWKAEAFPGIQRSDKFFRRTQIIITRRD
;
A
#
# COMPACT_ATOMS: atom_id res chain seq x y z
N MET A 1 -3.94 30.87 25.25
CA MET A 1 -3.05 30.44 24.16
C MET A 1 -3.58 29.10 23.68
N THR A 2 -4.39 29.12 22.63
CA THR A 2 -5.02 27.93 22.07
C THR A 2 -4.03 27.31 21.09
N ALA A 3 -3.57 26.09 21.37
CA ALA A 3 -2.73 25.35 20.43
C ALA A 3 -3.50 25.17 19.11
N PRO A 4 -2.85 25.29 17.94
CA PRO A 4 -3.53 25.01 16.68
C PRO A 4 -3.89 23.53 16.66
N ILE A 5 -5.18 23.24 16.54
CA ILE A 5 -5.69 21.92 16.16
C ILE A 5 -5.05 21.65 14.80
N ARG A 6 -4.06 20.76 14.75
CA ARG A 6 -3.52 20.28 13.47
C ARG A 6 -4.71 19.69 12.74
N GLU A 7 -5.12 20.29 11.62
CA GLU A 7 -6.07 19.66 10.71
C GLU A 7 -5.49 18.29 10.38
N GLU A 8 -6.09 17.24 10.93
CA GLU A 8 -5.86 15.87 10.50
C GLU A 8 -6.39 15.79 9.08
N THR A 9 -5.55 16.17 8.11
CA THR A 9 -5.91 16.08 6.71
C THR A 9 -6.14 14.60 6.40
N ASN A 10 -7.40 14.23 6.19
CA ASN A 10 -7.82 12.95 5.63
C ASN A 10 -7.38 12.74 4.18
N ALA A 11 -6.62 13.69 3.63
CA ALA A 11 -6.02 13.57 2.32
C ALA A 11 -4.81 12.63 2.40
N LEU A 12 -4.69 11.78 1.39
CA LEU A 12 -3.54 10.91 1.19
C LEU A 12 -2.39 11.72 0.61
N VAL A 13 -1.25 11.71 1.30
CA VAL A 13 -0.07 12.51 0.92
C VAL A 13 1.10 11.58 0.64
N LEU A 14 1.73 11.72 -0.53
CA LEU A 14 3.02 11.09 -0.80
C LEU A 14 4.07 11.78 0.07
N ALA A 15 4.77 11.02 0.90
CA ALA A 15 5.78 11.54 1.81
C ALA A 15 7.19 11.21 1.32
N ASP A 16 8.16 12.03 1.73
CA ASP A 16 9.57 11.81 1.42
C ASP A 16 10.03 10.45 1.97
N LYS A 17 10.83 9.72 1.21
CA LYS A 17 11.43 8.44 1.63
C LYS A 17 12.16 8.55 2.97
N ALA A 18 12.84 9.67 3.23
CA ALA A 18 13.54 9.93 4.50
C ALA A 18 12.59 10.17 5.69
N ALA A 19 11.31 10.44 5.43
CA ALA A 19 10.31 10.70 6.46
C ALA A 19 9.59 9.42 6.95
N PHE A 20 9.86 8.26 6.35
CA PHE A 20 9.27 7.00 6.82
C PHE A 20 9.84 6.64 8.20
N PRO A 21 9.02 6.56 9.27
CA PRO A 21 9.52 6.52 10.64
C PRO A 21 9.86 5.10 11.13
N PHE A 22 9.60 4.07 10.32
CA PHE A 22 9.75 2.68 10.71
C PHE A 22 10.91 2.02 9.96
N PRO A 23 11.59 1.04 10.58
CA PRO A 23 12.61 0.26 9.88
C PRO A 23 11.98 -0.50 8.71
N THR A 24 12.74 -0.62 7.63
CA THR A 24 12.40 -1.53 6.53
C THR A 24 12.48 -2.97 7.04
N PRO A 25 11.46 -3.82 6.79
CA PRO A 25 11.52 -5.23 7.16
C PRO A 25 12.71 -5.94 6.49
N GLU A 26 13.25 -6.95 7.16
CA GLU A 26 14.37 -7.74 6.62
C GLU A 26 13.99 -8.41 5.28
N GLY A 27 14.91 -8.35 4.31
CA GLY A 27 14.71 -8.93 2.99
C GLY A 27 13.83 -8.11 2.05
N LEU A 28 13.29 -6.97 2.50
CA LEU A 28 12.48 -6.08 1.68
C LEU A 28 13.22 -4.80 1.32
N VAL A 29 12.90 -4.24 0.16
CA VAL A 29 13.35 -2.93 -0.31
C VAL A 29 12.21 -1.95 -0.16
N TYR A 30 12.47 -0.84 0.52
CA TYR A 30 11.49 0.24 0.67
C TYR A 30 11.34 1.04 -0.63
N GLU A 31 10.11 1.14 -1.13
CA GLU A 31 9.78 1.85 -2.36
C GLU A 31 9.21 3.24 -2.08
N ALA A 32 8.09 3.29 -1.38
CA ALA A 32 7.35 4.52 -1.11
C ALA A 32 6.45 4.39 0.10
N HIS A 33 5.97 5.53 0.61
CA HIS A 33 4.90 5.53 1.59
C HIS A 33 4.00 6.74 1.44
N PHE A 34 2.76 6.56 1.90
CA PHE A 34 1.76 7.59 1.93
C PHE A 34 1.21 7.71 3.33
N THR A 35 0.84 8.91 3.73
CA THR A 35 0.31 9.18 5.07
C THR A 35 -1.12 9.68 4.99
N ARG A 36 -1.91 9.31 6.00
CA ARG A 36 -3.27 9.83 6.22
C ARG A 36 -3.63 9.66 7.69
N ALA A 37 -4.06 10.74 8.35
CA ALA A 37 -4.50 10.71 9.76
C ALA A 37 -3.55 9.94 10.71
N GLN A 38 -2.23 10.16 10.57
CA GLN A 38 -1.16 9.51 11.34
C GLN A 38 -0.96 8.01 11.09
N GLU A 39 -1.68 7.43 10.14
CA GLU A 39 -1.45 6.09 9.63
C GLU A 39 -0.61 6.13 8.36
N TYR A 40 -0.06 4.97 7.98
CA TYR A 40 0.86 4.85 6.85
C TYR A 40 0.39 3.75 5.92
N LEU A 41 0.50 4.00 4.62
CA LEU A 41 0.43 2.97 3.59
C LEU A 41 1.80 2.86 2.93
N ALA A 42 2.55 1.81 3.28
CA ALA A 42 3.93 1.62 2.88
C ALA A 42 4.03 0.53 1.80
N PHE A 43 4.92 0.76 0.84
CA PHE A 43 5.17 -0.11 -0.30
C PHE A 43 6.59 -0.63 -0.21
N PHE A 44 6.72 -1.95 -0.29
CA PHE A 44 8.00 -2.64 -0.28
C PHE A 44 8.04 -3.69 -1.38
N SER A 45 9.19 -3.88 -2.00
CA SER A 45 9.45 -4.94 -2.97
C SER A 45 10.42 -5.97 -2.40
N GLU A 46 10.42 -7.18 -2.97
CA GLU A 46 11.50 -8.13 -2.77
C GLU A 46 12.60 -7.85 -3.80
N ASP A 47 13.88 -7.80 -3.40
CA ASP A 47 15.03 -7.64 -4.32
C ASP A 47 15.32 -8.97 -5.04
N CYS A 48 14.32 -9.50 -5.77
CA CYS A 48 14.36 -10.81 -6.41
C CYS A 48 14.10 -10.69 -7.92
N PRO A 49 15.13 -10.82 -8.77
CA PRO A 49 15.03 -10.48 -10.20
C PRO A 49 14.08 -11.36 -11.03
N TYR A 50 13.60 -12.49 -10.49
CA TYR A 50 12.77 -13.46 -11.23
C TYR A 50 11.32 -13.54 -10.75
N GLU A 51 11.05 -13.09 -9.53
CA GLU A 51 9.73 -13.15 -8.91
C GLU A 51 9.67 -12.05 -7.86
N GLU A 52 9.30 -10.85 -8.29
CA GLU A 52 9.14 -9.75 -7.33
C GLU A 52 7.73 -9.73 -6.77
N THR A 53 7.66 -9.73 -5.44
CA THR A 53 6.43 -9.46 -4.71
C THR A 53 6.41 -8.00 -4.26
N LEU A 54 5.31 -7.28 -4.54
CA LEU A 54 5.04 -5.99 -3.93
C LEU A 54 4.20 -6.18 -2.66
N HIS A 55 4.76 -5.80 -1.53
CA HIS A 55 4.09 -5.71 -0.23
C HIS A 55 3.51 -4.31 -0.05
N ILE A 56 2.21 -4.25 0.19
CA ILE A 56 1.47 -3.04 0.51
C ILE A 56 0.96 -3.20 1.94
N GLN A 57 1.56 -2.46 2.87
CA GLN A 57 1.30 -2.56 4.30
C GLN A 57 0.58 -1.32 4.80
N HIS A 58 -0.58 -1.52 5.41
CA HIS A 58 -1.27 -0.48 6.18
C HIS A 58 -0.81 -0.56 7.63
N LEU A 59 -0.13 0.49 8.09
CA LEU A 59 0.44 0.60 9.42
C LEU A 59 -0.32 1.62 10.27
N ASP A 60 -0.49 1.32 11.54
CA ASP A 60 -0.92 2.30 12.54
C ASP A 60 0.19 3.31 12.87
N SER A 61 -0.10 4.28 13.73
CA SER A 61 0.87 5.30 14.16
C SER A 61 2.07 4.74 14.95
N SER A 62 1.96 3.51 15.45
CA SER A 62 3.01 2.81 16.20
C SER A 62 3.85 1.88 15.31
N GLY A 63 3.47 1.73 14.03
CA GLY A 63 4.13 0.85 13.07
C GLY A 63 3.61 -0.58 13.06
N HIS A 64 2.49 -0.87 13.74
CA HIS A 64 1.88 -2.20 13.65
C HIS A 64 1.14 -2.37 12.33
N ILE A 65 1.34 -3.52 11.69
CA ILE A 65 0.64 -3.90 10.47
C ILE A 65 -0.82 -4.20 10.80
N LYS A 66 -1.73 -3.32 10.37
CA LYS A 66 -3.18 -3.53 10.43
C LYS A 66 -3.66 -4.45 9.32
N GLU A 67 -3.06 -4.32 8.14
CA GLU A 67 -3.38 -5.09 6.95
C GLU A 67 -2.16 -5.17 6.04
N GLU A 68 -1.96 -6.32 5.38
CA GLU A 68 -0.96 -6.46 4.32
C GLU A 68 -1.61 -7.11 3.09
N VAL A 69 -1.36 -6.49 1.94
CA VAL A 69 -1.66 -7.03 0.62
C VAL A 69 -0.34 -7.30 -0.10
N ARG A 70 -0.18 -8.50 -0.65
CA ARG A 70 0.96 -8.89 -1.45
C ARG A 70 0.51 -9.10 -2.88
N LEU A 71 1.22 -8.49 -3.82
CA LEU A 71 1.01 -8.64 -5.25
C LEU A 71 2.21 -9.41 -5.80
N SER A 72 2.01 -10.68 -6.20
CA SER A 72 3.06 -11.48 -6.82
C SER A 72 2.69 -11.91 -8.23
N ALA A 73 3.70 -12.06 -9.08
CA ALA A 73 3.54 -12.61 -10.42
C ALA A 73 4.76 -13.48 -10.76
N GLU A 74 4.50 -14.70 -11.20
CA GLU A 74 5.56 -15.64 -11.58
C GLU A 74 6.37 -15.09 -12.78
N TYR A 75 7.69 -15.27 -12.75
CA TYR A 75 8.61 -14.95 -13.85
C TYR A 75 8.55 -13.50 -14.34
N THR A 76 8.09 -12.57 -13.49
CA THR A 76 7.93 -11.17 -13.85
C THR A 76 8.65 -10.30 -12.81
N GLY A 77 9.70 -9.59 -13.25
CA GLY A 77 10.33 -8.56 -12.43
C GLY A 77 9.38 -7.37 -12.23
N GLY A 78 9.47 -6.74 -11.06
CA GLY A 78 8.77 -5.50 -10.74
C GLY A 78 9.72 -4.32 -10.75
N VAL A 79 9.18 -3.13 -10.96
CA VAL A 79 9.84 -1.87 -10.62
C VAL A 79 8.74 -0.94 -10.16
N PHE A 80 8.79 -0.48 -8.92
CA PHE A 80 7.79 0.45 -8.42
C PHE A 80 7.94 1.81 -9.11
N GLN A 81 6.88 2.24 -9.80
CA GLN A 81 6.79 3.55 -10.42
C GLN A 81 5.50 4.23 -9.99
N PHE A 82 5.63 5.28 -9.20
CA PHE A 82 4.51 6.15 -8.84
C PHE A 82 3.97 6.91 -10.07
N ILE A 83 2.65 6.98 -10.23
CA ILE A 83 1.98 7.76 -11.28
C ILE A 83 1.31 9.01 -10.69
N ASP A 84 0.33 8.80 -9.81
CA ASP A 84 -0.50 9.88 -9.25
C ASP A 84 -1.08 9.47 -7.90
N THR A 85 -1.47 10.46 -7.11
CA THR A 85 -2.16 10.27 -5.83
C THR A 85 -3.37 11.16 -5.73
N ARG A 86 -4.46 10.61 -5.18
CA ARG A 86 -5.68 11.34 -4.84
C ARG A 86 -6.06 11.06 -3.40
N ALA A 87 -7.03 11.81 -2.89
CA ALA A 87 -7.45 11.72 -1.48
C ALA A 87 -7.74 10.29 -0.97
N SER A 88 -8.15 9.36 -1.85
CA SER A 88 -8.50 7.98 -1.48
C SER A 88 -7.66 6.89 -2.14
N HIS A 89 -6.76 7.21 -3.07
CA HIS A 89 -6.06 6.18 -3.83
C HIS A 89 -4.73 6.63 -4.41
N ILE A 90 -3.93 5.64 -4.76
CA ILE A 90 -2.62 5.77 -5.38
C ILE A 90 -2.66 4.98 -6.68
N ASP A 91 -2.26 5.63 -7.77
CA ASP A 91 -2.01 4.99 -9.05
C ASP A 91 -0.51 4.79 -9.23
N PHE A 92 -0.12 3.57 -9.61
CA PHE A 92 1.28 3.19 -9.79
C PHE A 92 1.42 2.09 -10.85
N ILE A 93 2.64 1.84 -11.29
CA ILE A 93 3.04 0.66 -12.06
C ILE A 93 4.00 -0.13 -11.17
N PHE A 94 3.86 -1.46 -11.20
CA PHE A 94 4.83 -2.35 -10.58
C PHE A 94 5.36 -3.34 -11.63
N TRP A 95 4.46 -4.04 -12.32
CA TRP A 95 4.85 -4.84 -13.47
C TRP A 95 4.79 -4.02 -14.76
N PRO A 96 5.75 -4.19 -15.69
CA PRO A 96 5.80 -3.42 -16.93
C PRO A 96 4.48 -3.42 -17.70
N GLY A 97 3.98 -2.22 -18.02
CA GLY A 97 2.75 -2.03 -18.79
C GLY A 97 1.44 -2.26 -18.03
N LEU A 98 1.49 -2.59 -16.73
CA LEU A 98 0.30 -2.78 -15.90
C LEU A 98 0.14 -1.61 -14.93
N LYS A 99 -0.86 -0.76 -15.18
CA LYS A 99 -1.28 0.27 -14.23
C LYS A 99 -2.16 -0.34 -13.15
N ILE A 100 -1.83 -0.04 -11.90
CA ILE A 100 -2.48 -0.56 -10.71
C ILE A 100 -2.95 0.62 -9.88
N ARG A 101 -4.11 0.45 -9.26
CA ARG A 101 -4.66 1.38 -8.29
C ARG A 101 -4.76 0.69 -6.94
N ALA A 102 -4.18 1.31 -5.91
CA ALA A 102 -4.43 0.98 -4.52
C ALA A 102 -5.37 2.04 -3.92
N GLU A 103 -6.61 1.65 -3.62
CA GLU A 103 -7.51 2.48 -2.83
C GLU A 103 -7.30 2.19 -1.34
N TRP A 104 -7.20 3.25 -0.55
CA TRP A 104 -7.10 3.16 0.90
C TRP A 104 -8.38 3.71 1.53
N LEU A 105 -9.20 2.84 2.10
CA LEU A 105 -10.50 3.18 2.67
C LEU A 105 -10.34 3.71 4.10
N LEU A 106 -11.12 4.74 4.44
CA LEU A 106 -11.17 5.27 5.82
C LEU A 106 -11.76 4.25 6.78
N GLU A 107 -12.78 3.52 6.33
CA GLU A 107 -13.44 2.47 7.11
C GLU A 107 -13.27 1.10 6.42
N PRO A 108 -13.08 0.02 7.19
CA PRO A 108 -13.01 -1.33 6.63
C PRO A 108 -14.29 -1.71 5.89
N ARG A 109 -14.16 -2.14 4.64
CA ARG A 109 -15.26 -2.66 3.84
C ARG A 109 -15.29 -4.17 3.89
N PHE A 110 -16.48 -4.75 4.02
CA PHE A 110 -16.65 -6.19 3.95
C PHE A 110 -16.70 -6.67 2.49
N MET A 111 -15.87 -7.65 2.12
CA MET A 111 -15.79 -8.23 0.77
C MET A 111 -16.17 -9.71 0.78
N TRP A 112 -17.14 -10.07 -0.07
CA TRP A 112 -17.66 -11.46 -0.16
C TRP A 112 -16.90 -12.28 -1.22
N LYS A 113 -16.12 -11.60 -2.07
CA LYS A 113 -15.25 -12.18 -3.08
C LYS A 113 -13.90 -11.48 -2.98
N ALA A 114 -12.81 -12.25 -3.01
CA ALA A 114 -11.50 -11.67 -3.26
C ALA A 114 -11.54 -11.01 -4.64
N GLU A 115 -11.03 -9.78 -4.77
CA GLU A 115 -10.92 -9.13 -6.08
C GLU A 115 -10.11 -10.02 -7.04
N ALA A 116 -10.57 -10.07 -8.29
CA ALA A 116 -10.00 -10.92 -9.34
C ALA A 116 -8.70 -10.35 -9.92
N PHE A 117 -7.87 -9.69 -9.10
CA PHE A 117 -6.52 -9.36 -9.52
C PHE A 117 -5.65 -10.60 -9.25
N PRO A 118 -5.11 -11.24 -10.30
CA PRO A 118 -4.34 -12.47 -10.14
C PRO A 118 -3.09 -12.21 -9.30
N GLY A 119 -2.76 -13.15 -8.41
CA GLY A 119 -1.57 -13.05 -7.55
C GLY A 119 -1.74 -12.19 -6.30
N ILE A 120 -2.96 -11.71 -5.98
CA ILE A 120 -3.22 -11.08 -4.66
C ILE A 120 -3.20 -12.13 -3.56
N GLN A 121 -2.34 -11.90 -2.57
CA GLN A 121 -2.39 -12.56 -1.28
C GLN A 121 -2.65 -11.52 -0.18
N ARG A 122 -3.39 -11.91 0.86
CA ARG A 122 -3.68 -11.06 2.02
C ARG A 122 -3.26 -11.78 3.28
N SER A 123 -2.63 -11.06 4.21
CA SER A 123 -2.17 -11.64 5.48
C SER A 123 -3.34 -12.16 6.33
N ASP A 124 -4.48 -11.47 6.27
CA ASP A 124 -5.68 -11.87 7.00
C ASP A 124 -6.57 -12.80 6.17
N LYS A 125 -6.51 -14.10 6.49
CA LYS A 125 -7.31 -15.16 5.84
C LYS A 125 -8.73 -15.28 6.41
N PHE A 126 -9.01 -14.65 7.55
CA PHE A 126 -10.27 -14.85 8.29
C PHE A 126 -11.18 -13.62 8.24
N PHE A 127 -10.62 -12.41 8.18
CA PHE A 127 -11.42 -11.21 8.10
C PHE A 127 -11.74 -10.83 6.65
N ARG A 128 -13.03 -10.90 6.32
CA ARG A 128 -13.61 -10.32 5.11
C ARG A 128 -13.60 -8.78 5.11
N ARG A 129 -13.01 -8.11 6.11
CA ARG A 129 -12.97 -6.65 6.23
C ARG A 129 -11.61 -6.14 5.78
N THR A 130 -11.60 -5.25 4.81
CA THR A 130 -10.40 -4.74 4.14
C THR A 130 -10.45 -3.23 4.05
N GLN A 131 -9.30 -2.59 4.22
CA GLN A 131 -9.09 -1.16 3.98
C GLN A 131 -8.24 -0.90 2.75
N ILE A 132 -7.50 -1.88 2.24
CA ILE A 132 -6.79 -1.77 0.97
C ILE A 132 -7.61 -2.46 -0.12
N ILE A 133 -7.87 -1.79 -1.25
CA ILE A 133 -8.51 -2.38 -2.43
C ILE A 133 -7.56 -2.22 -3.61
N ILE A 134 -7.38 -3.28 -4.39
CA ILE A 134 -6.39 -3.30 -5.48
C ILE A 134 -7.11 -3.59 -6.79
N THR A 135 -7.01 -2.65 -7.73
CA THR A 135 -7.65 -2.77 -9.04
C THR A 135 -6.67 -2.54 -10.17
N ARG A 136 -6.88 -3.24 -11.29
CA ARG A 136 -6.20 -2.97 -12.55
C ARG A 136 -6.82 -1.72 -13.19
N ARG A 137 -5.98 -0.89 -13.80
CA ARG A 137 -6.39 0.26 -14.62
C ARG A 137 -6.00 0.00 -16.07
N ASP A 138 -6.90 0.33 -16.98
CA ASP A 138 -6.66 0.30 -18.44
C ASP A 138 -5.94 1.59 -18.91
#